data_AF-A0A1J9TZZ0-F1
#
_entry.id   AF-A0A1J9TZZ0-F1
#
_cell.length_a   1.000
_cell.length_b   1.000
_cell.length_c   1.000
_cell.angle_alpha   90.00
_cell.angle_beta   90.00
_cell.angle_gamma   90.00
#
_symmetry.space_group_name_H-M   'P 1'
#
loop_
_entity.id
_entity.type
_entity.pdbx_description
1 polymer ?
#
loop_
_entity_poly.entity_id
_entity_poly.type
_entity_poly.pdbx_seq_one_letter_code
_entity_poly.pdbx_strand_id
1 'polypeptide(L)'
;MNHTILKELEVELKNYFQPFLNAPATIEEIQDAENEMGIAFPDELRNLYLAHNGEDKSGPGLFFGLPFLSLDQVLDEWRIWKRIEKDNFFNFDAFSIPAECIKERYVNHNWIPISKDYGGNNIGIDVDPDEKGKVGQVINFGRDEEIKYVIANRISDLLLFIVQTLKNKNFTIHQEEDYLYWSYGANDNIHFLDALFNIELPVLHPQFIFQSENNINDWYDSLDENWRNIVGPPECAGKFMREKRLLYLGGNGLVDISPLLMCTEVRELILSGNEIQDLAGLEQMNALKKLYLVNNPVQDLTPVLHLQHLQEMSIKNTKINTLSALVEISSLKKLDISHTSIQDFSLLSKFQNLESLTVHISNCEQLYAISKVDSLKYLYILGLENVSELDLLVLQNLKKLISIEFENSTIFNLNCLQHNSSIRNIKLTDTKVKDASALGKMKGLKELELDGATIDNLETICCSHSLKIFTGSFEQFYMLKGSFDRKIDFSKIIGEMNEEEREIWYQHVMD
;
A
#
# COMPACT_ATOMS: atom_id res chain seq x y z
N MET A 1 33.04 19.09 -2.00
CA MET A 1 31.99 19.36 -3.02
C MET A 1 30.81 20.08 -2.37
N ASN A 2 30.18 19.52 -1.33
CA ASN A 2 29.05 20.14 -0.62
C ASN A 2 29.36 21.53 -0.06
N HIS A 3 30.53 21.74 0.56
CA HIS A 3 30.91 23.05 1.08
C HIS A 3 30.98 24.16 0.01
N THR A 4 31.31 23.81 -1.23
CA THR A 4 31.31 24.77 -2.36
C THR A 4 29.89 25.08 -2.81
N ILE A 5 29.04 24.06 -2.92
CA ILE A 5 27.63 24.22 -3.33
C ILE A 5 26.84 25.00 -2.27
N LEU A 6 27.05 24.73 -0.98
CA LEU A 6 26.40 25.45 0.13
C LEU A 6 26.79 26.92 0.16
N LYS A 7 28.06 27.25 -0.07
CA LYS A 7 28.50 28.64 -0.20
C LYS A 7 27.82 29.37 -1.35
N GLU A 8 27.67 28.69 -2.48
CA GLU A 8 26.95 29.23 -3.64
C GLU A 8 25.46 29.41 -3.33
N LEU A 9 24.83 28.42 -2.70
CA LEU A 9 23.44 28.47 -2.25
C LEU A 9 23.20 29.64 -1.28
N GLU A 10 24.07 29.84 -0.30
CA GLU A 10 24.01 31.00 0.60
C GLU A 10 24.09 32.33 -0.14
N VAL A 11 24.96 32.43 -1.15
CA VAL A 11 25.12 33.66 -1.94
C VAL A 11 23.84 33.97 -2.70
N GLU A 12 23.22 32.97 -3.33
CA GLU A 12 21.95 33.15 -4.04
C GLU A 12 20.80 33.52 -3.08
N LEU A 13 20.71 32.85 -1.92
CA LEU A 13 19.64 33.07 -0.93
C LEU A 13 19.74 34.41 -0.19
N LYS A 14 20.94 34.95 0.00
CA LYS A 14 21.16 36.28 0.63
C LYS A 14 20.50 37.42 -0.15
N ASN A 15 20.16 37.22 -1.41
CA ASN A 15 19.41 38.20 -2.20
C ASN A 15 17.94 38.31 -1.77
N TYR A 16 17.42 37.32 -1.01
CA TYR A 16 16.00 37.17 -0.71
C TYR A 16 15.73 37.10 0.81
N PHE A 17 16.63 36.48 1.57
CA PHE A 17 16.44 36.23 3.00
C PHE A 17 17.61 36.75 3.82
N GLN A 18 17.34 37.09 5.09
CA GLN A 18 18.41 37.32 6.07
C GLN A 18 19.17 36.01 6.33
N PRO A 19 20.46 36.07 6.72
CA PRO A 19 21.21 34.87 7.09
C PRO A 19 20.47 34.06 8.15
N PHE A 20 20.18 32.80 7.85
CA PHE A 20 19.30 31.95 8.66
C PHE A 20 19.92 30.58 9.01
N LEU A 21 21.04 30.19 8.40
CA LEU A 21 21.71 28.92 8.69
C LEU A 21 22.49 29.02 10.00
N ASN A 22 22.41 27.98 10.82
CA ASN A 22 23.11 27.92 12.10
C ASN A 22 24.63 27.75 11.91
N ALA A 23 25.37 27.91 12.99
CA ALA A 23 26.79 27.57 13.03
C ALA A 23 27.00 26.06 12.70
N PRO A 24 28.19 25.68 12.20
CA PRO A 24 28.58 24.28 12.02
C PRO A 24 28.36 23.43 13.27
N ALA A 25 27.93 22.18 13.09
CA ALA A 25 28.00 21.18 14.16
C ALA A 25 29.46 20.81 14.43
N THR A 26 29.76 20.51 15.68
CA THR A 26 31.02 19.90 16.09
C THR A 26 31.06 18.42 15.71
N ILE A 27 32.28 17.87 15.62
CA ILE A 27 32.47 16.43 15.39
C ILE A 27 31.84 15.61 16.53
N GLU A 28 31.87 16.13 17.76
CA GLU A 28 31.29 15.48 18.94
C GLU A 28 29.76 15.41 18.85
N GLU A 29 29.09 16.51 18.50
CA GLU A 29 27.63 16.53 18.31
C GLU A 29 27.17 15.54 17.21
N ILE A 30 27.91 15.46 16.11
CA ILE A 30 27.63 14.48 15.04
C ILE A 30 27.81 13.06 15.57
N GLN A 31 28.92 12.79 16.26
CA GLN A 31 29.23 11.46 16.80
C GLN A 31 28.20 11.02 17.85
N ASP A 32 27.72 11.94 18.69
CA ASP A 32 26.68 11.68 19.68
C ASP A 32 25.34 11.32 19.02
N ALA A 33 24.95 12.04 17.96
CA ALA A 33 23.76 11.71 17.19
C ALA A 33 23.86 10.31 16.54
N GLU A 34 24.99 10.00 15.91
CA GLU A 34 25.25 8.67 15.33
C GLU A 34 25.21 7.55 16.38
N ASN A 35 25.81 7.79 17.54
CA ASN A 35 25.83 6.83 18.66
C ASN A 35 24.42 6.57 19.19
N GLU A 36 23.59 7.60 19.35
CA GLU A 36 22.21 7.44 19.80
C GLU A 36 21.37 6.69 18.76
N MET A 37 21.55 7.04 17.49
CA MET A 37 20.81 6.41 16.39
C MET A 37 21.25 4.97 16.15
N GLY A 38 22.50 4.64 16.47
CA GLY A 38 23.15 3.40 16.06
C GLY A 38 23.43 3.36 14.56
N ILE A 39 23.59 4.53 13.94
CA ILE A 39 23.69 4.70 12.48
C ILE A 39 24.94 5.52 12.18
N ALA A 40 25.79 5.02 11.28
CA ALA A 40 26.89 5.80 10.74
C ALA A 40 26.38 6.73 9.63
N PHE A 41 26.57 8.04 9.79
CA PHE A 41 26.18 9.04 8.80
C PHE A 41 27.07 8.96 7.56
N PRO A 42 26.49 8.93 6.35
CA PRO A 42 27.25 9.04 5.11
C PRO A 42 28.09 10.33 5.09
N ASP A 43 29.23 10.31 4.38
CA ASP A 43 30.17 11.44 4.33
C ASP A 43 29.49 12.75 3.90
N GLU A 44 28.54 12.70 2.96
CA GLU A 44 27.83 13.89 2.52
C GLU A 44 26.91 14.49 3.58
N LEU A 45 26.31 13.65 4.43
CA LEU A 45 25.46 14.09 5.53
C LEU A 45 26.32 14.71 6.64
N ARG A 46 27.44 14.07 6.99
CA ARG A 46 28.43 14.65 7.91
C ARG A 46 28.89 16.02 7.40
N ASN A 47 29.24 16.11 6.12
CA ASN A 47 29.71 17.36 5.51
C ASN A 47 28.64 18.45 5.47
N LEU A 48 27.36 18.10 5.37
CA LEU A 48 26.25 19.04 5.47
C LEU A 48 26.20 19.65 6.89
N TYR A 49 26.24 18.81 7.93
CA TYR A 49 26.21 19.27 9.32
C TYR A 49 27.49 19.98 9.78
N LEU A 50 28.66 19.58 9.28
CA LEU A 50 29.94 20.30 9.47
C LEU A 50 29.97 21.66 8.75
N ALA A 51 29.03 21.93 7.84
CA ALA A 51 28.85 23.26 7.28
C ALA A 51 27.85 24.07 8.10
N HIS A 52 26.67 23.50 8.42
CA HIS A 52 25.62 24.15 9.21
C HIS A 52 24.81 23.13 10.01
N ASN A 53 24.59 23.40 11.30
CA ASN A 53 23.74 22.56 12.16
C ASN A 53 22.26 22.95 12.05
N GLY A 54 21.67 22.76 10.88
CA GLY A 54 20.31 23.18 10.59
C GLY A 54 20.17 24.68 10.34
N GLU A 55 18.94 25.16 10.40
CA GLU A 55 18.56 26.57 10.33
C GLU A 55 17.94 27.11 11.62
N ASP A 56 17.85 28.43 11.69
CA ASP A 56 17.11 29.15 12.73
C ASP A 56 15.62 28.73 12.72
N LYS A 57 14.98 28.74 13.89
CA LYS A 57 13.55 28.39 14.03
C LYS A 57 12.63 29.29 13.21
N SER A 58 13.02 30.53 12.95
CA SER A 58 12.30 31.45 12.07
C SER A 58 12.89 31.50 10.65
N GLY A 59 13.68 30.49 10.27
CA GLY A 59 14.24 30.35 8.93
C GLY A 59 13.17 30.18 7.86
N PRO A 60 13.48 30.51 6.59
CA PRO A 60 12.54 30.44 5.48
C PRO A 60 12.34 29.01 4.95
N GLY A 61 13.00 28.00 5.53
CA GLY A 61 13.00 26.63 5.05
C GLY A 61 13.95 26.38 3.89
N LEU A 62 15.15 25.86 4.14
CA LEU A 62 16.17 25.59 3.12
C LEU A 62 15.66 24.77 1.94
N PHE A 63 14.78 23.79 2.19
CA PHE A 63 14.28 22.86 1.19
C PHE A 63 12.92 23.32 0.66
N PHE A 64 12.90 24.49 0.00
CA PHE A 64 11.69 25.09 -0.57
C PHE A 64 10.57 25.26 0.46
N GLY A 65 10.88 25.93 1.58
CA GLY A 65 9.92 26.18 2.67
C GLY A 65 9.97 25.13 3.77
N LEU A 66 10.60 23.98 3.52
CA LEU A 66 10.83 22.96 4.54
C LEU A 66 12.16 23.23 5.29
N PRO A 67 12.16 23.23 6.63
CA PRO A 67 13.32 23.58 7.44
C PRO A 67 14.45 22.58 7.34
N PHE A 68 15.70 23.06 7.31
CA PHE A 68 16.86 22.21 7.56
C PHE A 68 17.01 21.95 9.06
N LEU A 69 16.74 20.72 9.49
CA LEU A 69 16.74 20.37 10.91
C LEU A 69 18.15 20.36 11.51
N SER A 70 18.29 20.94 12.72
CA SER A 70 19.48 20.74 13.55
C SER A 70 19.56 19.29 14.05
N LEU A 71 20.74 18.83 14.45
CA LEU A 71 20.92 17.45 14.96
C LEU A 71 19.99 17.11 16.13
N ASP A 72 19.73 18.05 17.04
CA ASP A 72 18.75 17.85 18.12
C ASP A 72 17.34 17.59 17.56
N GLN A 73 16.93 18.36 16.56
CA GLN A 73 15.62 18.21 15.91
C GLN A 73 15.54 16.92 15.09
N VAL A 74 16.63 16.51 14.44
CA VAL A 74 16.75 15.21 13.74
C VAL A 74 16.52 14.07 14.73
N LEU A 75 17.16 14.11 15.90
CA LEU A 75 17.01 13.09 16.93
C LEU A 75 15.59 13.04 17.49
N ASP A 76 14.98 14.19 17.75
CA ASP A 76 13.59 14.26 18.20
C ASP A 76 12.62 13.64 17.19
N GLU A 77 12.76 14.00 15.91
CA GLU A 77 11.94 13.46 14.83
C GLU A 77 12.17 11.96 14.67
N TRP A 78 13.43 11.52 14.62
CA TRP A 78 13.80 10.12 14.50
C TRP A 78 13.26 9.25 15.66
N ARG A 79 13.27 9.76 16.90
CA ARG A 79 12.70 9.06 18.06
C ARG A 79 11.20 8.82 17.92
N ILE A 80 10.47 9.68 17.21
CA ILE A 80 9.04 9.49 16.92
C ILE A 80 8.88 8.32 15.94
N TRP A 81 9.56 8.36 14.80
CA TRP A 81 9.49 7.32 13.78
C TRP A 81 9.95 5.94 14.27
N LYS A 82 11.01 5.90 15.07
CA LYS A 82 11.49 4.65 15.70
C LYS A 82 10.47 4.04 16.68
N ARG A 83 9.61 4.85 17.32
CA ARG A 83 8.52 4.32 18.15
C ARG A 83 7.41 3.74 17.28
N ILE A 84 7.00 4.47 16.23
CA ILE A 84 5.97 4.03 15.28
C ILE A 84 6.34 2.67 14.64
N GLU A 85 7.60 2.45 14.30
CA GLU A 85 8.05 1.17 13.73
C GLU A 85 7.84 -0.02 14.67
N LYS A 86 7.89 0.19 16.00
CA LYS A 86 7.65 -0.89 16.99
C LYS A 86 6.19 -1.30 17.08
N ASP A 87 5.27 -0.45 16.66
CA ASP A 87 3.84 -0.65 16.83
C ASP A 87 3.23 -1.62 15.81
N ASN A 88 4.05 -2.31 15.00
CA ASN A 88 3.64 -3.46 14.19
C ASN A 88 2.42 -3.15 13.30
N PHE A 89 2.48 -2.04 12.57
CA PHE A 89 1.54 -1.72 11.50
C PHE A 89 1.74 -2.70 10.34
N PHE A 90 1.10 -3.86 10.42
CA PHE A 90 1.09 -4.87 9.37
C PHE A 90 0.06 -4.46 8.31
N ASN A 91 0.54 -4.15 7.10
CA ASN A 91 -0.22 -3.81 5.88
C ASN A 91 -0.51 -2.32 5.66
N PHE A 92 0.53 -1.53 5.42
CA PHE A 92 0.38 -0.28 4.67
C PHE A 92 0.98 -0.46 3.28
N ASP A 93 0.26 -0.09 2.23
CA ASP A 93 0.78 -0.12 0.87
C ASP A 93 1.80 1.01 0.71
N ALA A 94 3.07 0.63 0.49
CA ALA A 94 4.14 1.58 0.21
C ALA A 94 4.78 1.24 -1.14
N PHE A 95 5.19 2.26 -1.88
CA PHE A 95 5.75 2.10 -3.22
C PHE A 95 7.06 2.85 -3.36
N SER A 96 8.07 2.20 -3.91
CA SER A 96 9.34 2.83 -4.25
C SER A 96 9.33 3.36 -5.68
N ILE A 97 9.85 4.58 -5.86
CA ILE A 97 10.05 5.24 -7.15
C ILE A 97 11.50 5.77 -7.21
N PRO A 98 12.40 5.16 -7.99
CA PRO A 98 12.22 3.95 -8.82
C PRO A 98 11.94 2.69 -8.00
N ALA A 99 11.38 1.66 -8.65
CA ALA A 99 11.13 0.37 -8.00
C ALA A 99 12.44 -0.23 -7.44
N GLU A 100 12.34 -0.88 -6.28
CA GLU A 100 13.46 -1.55 -5.61
C GLU A 100 14.62 -0.62 -5.20
N CYS A 101 14.42 0.71 -5.18
CA CYS A 101 15.41 1.65 -4.65
C CYS A 101 15.23 1.94 -3.16
N ILE A 102 13.98 1.95 -2.67
CA ILE A 102 13.61 2.27 -1.29
C ILE A 102 12.80 1.08 -0.77
N LYS A 103 13.08 0.65 0.45
CA LYS A 103 12.33 -0.46 1.04
C LYS A 103 10.87 -0.07 1.19
N GLU A 104 10.00 -0.87 0.59
CA GLU A 104 8.56 -0.61 0.54
C GLU A 104 7.89 -0.94 1.88
N ARG A 105 8.01 0.00 2.81
CA ARG A 105 7.42 -0.05 4.14
C ARG A 105 6.94 1.34 4.55
N TYR A 106 6.07 1.38 5.56
CA TYR A 106 5.58 2.65 6.09
C TYR A 106 6.71 3.49 6.72
N VAL A 107 7.55 2.84 7.55
CA VAL A 107 8.63 3.47 8.30
C VAL A 107 9.88 2.57 8.33
N ASN A 108 11.06 3.19 8.37
CA ASN A 108 12.34 2.55 8.64
C ASN A 108 13.15 3.48 9.56
N HIS A 109 13.59 3.03 10.73
CA HIS A 109 14.48 3.84 11.59
C HIS A 109 15.83 4.17 10.92
N ASN A 110 16.16 3.56 9.79
CA ASN A 110 17.33 3.91 8.98
C ASN A 110 17.06 5.01 7.93
N TRP A 111 15.91 5.67 8.00
CA TRP A 111 15.64 6.91 7.28
C TRP A 111 15.86 8.09 8.21
N ILE A 112 16.91 8.87 7.96
CA ILE A 112 17.33 9.99 8.82
C ILE A 112 16.58 11.26 8.37
N PRO A 113 15.65 11.82 9.16
CA PRO A 113 14.90 13.02 8.78
C PRO A 113 15.81 14.25 8.81
N ILE A 114 16.01 14.90 7.67
CA ILE A 114 16.78 16.17 7.57
C ILE A 114 15.87 17.39 7.40
N SER A 115 14.59 17.17 7.10
CA SER A 115 13.56 18.19 6.94
C SER A 115 12.17 17.62 7.19
N LYS A 116 11.19 18.49 7.51
CA LYS A 116 9.80 18.10 7.78
C LYS A 116 8.78 19.19 7.47
N ASP A 117 7.53 18.81 7.24
CA ASP A 117 6.41 19.72 6.97
C ASP A 117 5.55 20.06 8.20
N TYR A 118 5.87 19.51 9.37
CA TYR A 118 5.07 19.55 10.62
C TYR A 118 3.68 18.87 10.56
N GLY A 119 3.26 18.37 9.39
CA GLY A 119 2.08 17.49 9.20
C GLY A 119 2.41 16.01 9.38
N GLY A 120 3.71 15.66 9.40
CA GLY A 120 4.21 14.32 9.58
C GLY A 120 4.91 13.76 8.35
N ASN A 121 5.30 14.60 7.40
CA ASN A 121 6.05 14.22 6.21
C ASN A 121 7.45 14.84 6.23
N ASN A 122 8.42 14.11 5.67
CA ASN A 122 9.83 14.39 5.83
C ASN A 122 10.58 14.26 4.50
N ILE A 123 11.67 15.03 4.39
CA ILE A 123 12.80 14.68 3.52
C ILE A 123 13.83 14.00 4.40
N GLY A 124 14.36 12.87 3.95
CA GLY A 124 15.36 12.12 4.69
C GLY A 124 16.47 11.52 3.86
N ILE A 125 17.46 11.02 4.58
CA ILE A 125 18.59 10.28 4.03
C ILE A 125 18.37 8.80 4.31
N ASP A 126 18.31 8.02 3.24
CA ASP A 126 18.13 6.58 3.31
C ASP A 126 19.49 5.88 3.42
N VAL A 127 19.76 5.29 4.60
CA VAL A 127 20.98 4.49 4.83
C VAL A 127 20.71 2.99 4.82
N ASP A 128 19.48 2.57 4.55
CA ASP A 128 19.06 1.18 4.40
C ASP A 128 18.21 1.00 3.13
N PRO A 129 18.77 1.34 1.95
CA PRO A 129 18.07 1.25 0.68
C PRO A 129 17.71 -0.21 0.33
N ASP A 130 16.83 -0.36 -0.65
CA ASP A 130 16.51 -1.65 -1.24
C ASP A 130 17.52 -2.05 -2.33
N GLU A 131 17.35 -3.22 -2.98
CA GLU A 131 18.36 -3.87 -3.82
C GLU A 131 19.03 -2.98 -4.90
N LYS A 132 18.28 -2.04 -5.49
CA LYS A 132 18.78 -1.12 -6.53
C LYS A 132 19.09 0.28 -6.02
N GLY A 133 18.84 0.56 -4.75
CA GLY A 133 19.04 1.88 -4.14
C GLY A 133 20.48 2.16 -3.74
N LYS A 134 20.74 3.40 -3.31
CA LYS A 134 22.08 3.84 -2.88
C LYS A 134 22.05 4.35 -1.45
N VAL A 135 23.01 3.89 -0.64
CA VAL A 135 23.18 4.40 0.73
C VAL A 135 23.50 5.89 0.65
N GLY A 136 22.73 6.70 1.37
CA GLY A 136 22.84 8.15 1.36
C GLY A 136 21.97 8.86 0.31
N GLN A 137 21.12 8.13 -0.43
CA GLN A 137 20.12 8.74 -1.31
C GLN A 137 19.11 9.57 -0.49
N VAL A 138 18.62 10.64 -1.10
CA VAL A 138 17.60 11.51 -0.51
C VAL A 138 16.22 11.00 -0.90
N ILE A 139 15.34 10.84 0.07
CA ILE A 139 13.97 10.35 -0.12
C ILE A 139 12.93 11.24 0.57
N ASN A 140 11.67 11.13 0.18
CA ASN A 140 10.54 11.50 1.04
C ASN A 140 10.06 10.28 1.85
N PHE A 141 9.57 10.52 3.05
CA PHE A 141 8.83 9.54 3.85
C PHE A 141 7.97 10.26 4.89
N GLY A 142 6.90 9.64 5.36
CA GLY A 142 5.95 10.37 6.16
C GLY A 142 4.61 9.70 6.30
N ARG A 143 3.73 10.40 7.02
CA ARG A 143 2.36 9.99 7.30
C ARG A 143 1.56 9.77 6.03
N ASP A 144 1.74 10.67 5.06
CA ASP A 144 0.98 10.73 3.81
C ASP A 144 1.84 10.31 2.60
N GLU A 145 3.09 9.88 2.83
CA GLU A 145 4.04 9.49 1.79
C GLU A 145 3.99 7.98 1.51
N GLU A 146 2.86 7.52 0.98
CA GLU A 146 2.69 6.13 0.51
C GLU A 146 3.69 5.82 -0.62
N ILE A 147 3.85 6.79 -1.52
CA ILE A 147 4.84 6.75 -2.59
C ILE A 147 6.12 7.42 -2.10
N LYS A 148 7.19 6.65 -2.08
CA LYS A 148 8.53 7.10 -1.72
C LYS A 148 9.34 7.27 -2.99
N TYR A 149 9.78 8.49 -3.20
CA TYR A 149 10.63 8.92 -4.28
C TYR A 149 12.07 8.97 -3.82
N VAL A 150 12.98 8.45 -4.65
CA VAL A 150 14.37 8.87 -4.63
C VAL A 150 14.42 10.28 -5.22
N ILE A 151 14.39 11.29 -4.35
CA ILE A 151 14.45 12.69 -4.73
C ILE A 151 15.79 12.96 -5.41
N ALA A 152 16.88 12.48 -4.82
CA ALA A 152 18.24 12.64 -5.34
C ALA A 152 19.10 11.44 -4.98
N ASN A 153 20.04 11.06 -5.86
CA ASN A 153 21.00 9.99 -5.55
C ASN A 153 22.01 10.39 -4.47
N ARG A 154 22.23 11.69 -4.29
CA ARG A 154 23.22 12.29 -3.39
C ARG A 154 22.67 13.59 -2.81
N ILE A 155 23.12 13.96 -1.63
CA ILE A 155 22.77 15.25 -1.00
C ILE A 155 23.30 16.41 -1.85
N SER A 156 24.49 16.25 -2.44
CA SER A 156 25.05 17.23 -3.38
C SER A 156 24.13 17.53 -4.55
N ASP A 157 23.43 16.52 -5.06
CA ASP A 157 22.57 16.64 -6.24
C ASP A 157 21.28 17.41 -5.89
N LEU A 158 20.70 17.16 -4.69
CA LEU A 158 19.59 17.95 -4.17
C LEU A 158 19.99 19.42 -3.99
N LEU A 159 21.13 19.68 -3.34
CA LEU A 159 21.60 21.06 -3.11
C LEU A 159 21.87 21.79 -4.43
N LEU A 160 22.47 21.10 -5.40
CA LEU A 160 22.72 21.68 -6.72
C LEU A 160 21.42 21.93 -7.49
N PHE A 161 20.42 21.05 -7.37
CA PHE A 161 19.08 21.27 -7.91
C PHE A 161 18.42 22.52 -7.32
N ILE A 162 18.56 22.76 -6.01
CA ILE A 162 18.07 24.00 -5.37
C ILE A 162 18.78 25.23 -5.94
N VAL A 163 20.10 25.20 -6.07
CA VAL A 163 20.88 26.30 -6.67
C VAL A 163 20.45 26.58 -8.11
N GLN A 164 20.25 25.54 -8.93
CA GLN A 164 19.80 25.70 -10.31
C GLN A 164 18.38 26.27 -10.38
N THR A 165 17.49 25.84 -9.49
CA THR A 165 16.12 26.36 -9.38
C THR A 165 16.11 27.86 -9.05
N LEU A 166 16.96 28.31 -8.12
CA LEU A 166 17.14 29.73 -7.79
C LEU A 166 17.64 30.53 -9.01
N LYS A 167 18.69 30.06 -9.68
CA LYS A 167 19.27 30.73 -10.86
C LYS A 167 18.29 30.83 -12.03
N ASN A 168 17.48 29.81 -12.22
CA ASN A 168 16.45 29.76 -13.25
C ASN A 168 15.17 30.52 -12.85
N LYS A 169 15.11 31.06 -11.62
CA LYS A 169 13.94 31.76 -11.06
C LYS A 169 12.66 30.92 -11.08
N ASN A 170 12.79 29.62 -10.89
CA ASN A 170 11.65 28.69 -10.84
C ASN A 170 11.19 28.44 -9.40
N PHE A 171 10.87 29.51 -8.67
CA PHE A 171 10.42 29.47 -7.29
C PHE A 171 9.51 30.67 -7.01
N THR A 172 8.78 30.59 -5.90
CA THR A 172 7.90 31.69 -5.43
C THR A 172 8.26 32.05 -3.99
N ILE A 173 8.29 33.34 -3.66
CA ILE A 173 8.50 33.85 -2.29
C ILE A 173 7.15 34.26 -1.73
N HIS A 174 6.87 33.84 -0.50
CA HIS A 174 5.66 34.10 0.24
C HIS A 174 5.97 34.92 1.49
N GLN A 175 5.10 35.90 1.77
CA GLN A 175 5.19 36.75 2.95
C GLN A 175 3.94 36.54 3.79
N GLU A 176 4.11 36.03 5.01
CA GLU A 176 3.09 36.04 6.06
C GLU A 176 3.40 37.15 7.08
N GLU A 177 2.52 37.36 8.06
CA GLU A 177 2.56 38.51 8.98
C GLU A 177 3.94 38.69 9.65
N ASP A 178 4.56 37.57 10.06
CA ASP A 178 5.81 37.60 10.85
C ASP A 178 7.00 36.87 10.21
N TYR A 179 6.82 36.22 9.05
CA TYR A 179 7.89 35.44 8.42
C TYR A 179 7.78 35.34 6.89
N LEU A 180 8.92 35.03 6.27
CA LEU A 180 9.10 34.83 4.84
C LEU A 180 9.43 33.36 4.60
N TYR A 181 8.84 32.76 3.58
CA TYR A 181 9.20 31.43 3.09
C TYR A 181 9.15 31.38 1.57
N TRP A 182 9.46 30.24 0.99
CA TRP A 182 9.48 30.04 -0.45
C TRP A 182 9.04 28.64 -0.82
N SER A 183 8.61 28.46 -2.05
CA SER A 183 8.16 27.18 -2.60
C SER A 183 8.81 26.90 -3.95
N TYR A 184 8.85 25.63 -4.33
CA TYR A 184 9.28 25.21 -5.66
C TYR A 184 8.24 25.61 -6.71
N GLY A 185 8.69 26.08 -7.88
CA GLY A 185 7.82 26.47 -8.99
C GLY A 185 7.53 27.97 -9.06
N ALA A 186 7.52 28.51 -10.28
CA ALA A 186 7.09 29.88 -10.54
C ALA A 186 5.56 29.97 -10.66
N ASN A 187 4.93 30.80 -9.84
CA ASN A 187 3.50 31.18 -9.86
C ASN A 187 2.49 30.22 -9.20
N ASP A 188 2.92 29.13 -8.59
CA ASP A 188 2.04 28.22 -7.84
C ASP A 188 2.54 28.00 -6.41
N ASN A 189 1.63 28.04 -5.43
CA ASN A 189 1.93 27.72 -4.04
C ASN A 189 1.87 26.20 -3.81
N ILE A 190 2.77 25.45 -4.45
CA ILE A 190 2.83 24.00 -4.34
C ILE A 190 3.88 23.63 -3.28
N HIS A 191 3.44 22.86 -2.29
CA HIS A 191 4.33 22.28 -1.28
C HIS A 191 5.35 21.34 -1.95
N PHE A 192 6.63 21.38 -1.54
CA PHE A 192 7.67 20.67 -2.29
C PHE A 192 7.47 19.15 -2.39
N LEU A 193 6.95 18.53 -1.32
CA LEU A 193 6.64 17.09 -1.34
C LEU A 193 5.53 16.77 -2.36
N ASP A 194 4.52 17.65 -2.51
CA ASP A 194 3.48 17.51 -3.53
C ASP A 194 4.05 17.71 -4.94
N ALA A 195 5.04 18.59 -5.08
CA ALA A 195 5.70 18.86 -6.36
C ALA A 195 6.48 17.64 -6.88
N LEU A 196 6.97 16.74 -6.00
CA LEU A 196 7.71 15.53 -6.39
C LEU A 196 6.93 14.65 -7.38
N PHE A 197 5.61 14.69 -7.32
CA PHE A 197 4.75 14.00 -8.27
C PHE A 197 5.04 14.42 -9.73
N ASN A 198 5.31 15.72 -9.95
CA ASN A 198 5.46 16.32 -11.27
C ASN A 198 6.91 16.58 -11.71
N ILE A 199 7.90 16.29 -10.85
CA ILE A 199 9.32 16.54 -11.13
C ILE A 199 9.99 15.31 -11.75
N GLU A 200 11.01 15.55 -12.57
CA GLU A 200 11.89 14.49 -13.05
C GLU A 200 12.82 13.98 -11.96
N LEU A 201 12.63 12.70 -11.58
CA LEU A 201 13.32 12.09 -10.45
C LEU A 201 14.18 10.88 -10.87
N PRO A 202 15.29 10.61 -10.18
CA PRO A 202 15.98 11.51 -9.24
C PRO A 202 16.46 12.80 -9.92
N VAL A 203 16.47 13.93 -9.20
CA VAL A 203 16.89 15.23 -9.77
C VAL A 203 18.32 15.18 -10.32
N LEU A 204 18.58 15.93 -11.40
CA LEU A 204 19.84 15.99 -12.16
C LEU A 204 20.26 14.69 -12.88
N HIS A 205 19.69 13.55 -12.52
CA HIS A 205 19.94 12.25 -13.11
C HIS A 205 18.64 11.44 -13.22
N PRO A 206 17.63 11.96 -13.95
CA PRO A 206 16.32 11.35 -14.00
C PRO A 206 16.41 9.96 -14.62
N GLN A 207 15.80 8.99 -13.96
CA GLN A 207 15.73 7.60 -14.44
C GLN A 207 14.43 7.34 -15.21
N PHE A 208 13.46 8.24 -15.09
CA PHE A 208 12.25 8.24 -15.90
C PHE A 208 12.49 9.12 -17.12
N ILE A 209 12.25 8.57 -18.31
CA ILE A 209 12.18 9.38 -19.52
C ILE A 209 10.78 9.99 -19.54
N PHE A 210 10.68 11.26 -19.18
CA PHE A 210 9.45 11.99 -19.37
C PHE A 210 9.16 12.05 -20.86
N GLN A 211 7.91 11.74 -21.21
CA GLN A 211 7.45 12.00 -22.55
C GLN A 211 7.53 13.51 -22.77
N SER A 212 8.21 13.88 -23.86
CA SER A 212 8.27 15.28 -24.27
C SER A 212 6.87 15.84 -24.43
N GLU A 213 6.68 17.15 -24.24
CA GLU A 213 5.37 17.78 -24.48
C GLU A 213 4.79 17.43 -25.86
N ASN A 214 5.65 17.30 -26.87
CA ASN A 214 5.25 16.84 -28.20
C ASN A 214 4.68 15.41 -28.16
N ASN A 215 5.33 14.47 -27.46
CA ASN A 215 4.81 13.11 -27.33
C ASN A 215 3.46 13.08 -26.58
N ILE A 216 3.29 13.92 -25.57
CA ILE A 216 2.05 14.02 -24.78
C ILE A 216 0.91 14.52 -25.67
N ASN A 217 1.16 15.58 -26.44
CA ASN A 217 0.19 16.16 -27.35
C ASN A 217 -0.15 15.18 -28.49
N ASP A 218 0.85 14.54 -29.10
CA ASP A 218 0.66 13.55 -30.16
C ASP A 218 -0.17 12.35 -29.67
N TRP A 219 0.10 11.87 -28.45
CA TRP A 219 -0.70 10.83 -27.81
C TRP A 219 -2.14 11.30 -27.59
N TYR A 220 -2.33 12.49 -27.02
CA TYR A 220 -3.67 13.01 -26.75
C TYR A 220 -4.49 13.18 -28.03
N ASP A 221 -3.85 13.67 -29.09
CA ASP A 221 -4.46 13.84 -30.41
C ASP A 221 -4.82 12.50 -31.06
N SER A 222 -4.11 11.42 -30.71
CA SER A 222 -4.41 10.05 -31.17
C SER A 222 -5.62 9.41 -30.48
N LEU A 223 -6.07 9.95 -29.34
CA LEU A 223 -7.17 9.39 -28.56
C LEU A 223 -8.52 9.55 -29.26
N ASP A 224 -9.37 8.52 -29.14
CA ASP A 224 -10.77 8.61 -29.51
C ASP A 224 -11.60 9.47 -28.54
N GLU A 225 -12.88 9.68 -28.85
CA GLU A 225 -13.76 10.50 -28.03
C GLU A 225 -13.95 9.94 -26.61
N ASN A 226 -13.98 8.61 -26.45
CA ASN A 226 -14.16 7.99 -25.13
C ASN A 226 -12.93 8.25 -24.26
N TRP A 227 -11.74 8.01 -24.80
CA TRP A 227 -10.48 8.29 -24.10
C TRP A 227 -10.27 9.77 -23.80
N ARG A 228 -10.66 10.69 -24.70
CA ARG A 228 -10.63 12.13 -24.40
C ARG A 228 -11.59 12.51 -23.26
N ASN A 229 -12.75 11.87 -23.16
CA ASN A 229 -13.67 12.09 -22.04
C ASN A 229 -13.09 11.59 -20.71
N ILE A 230 -12.34 10.48 -20.73
CA ILE A 230 -11.66 9.92 -19.54
C ILE A 230 -10.48 10.81 -19.12
N VAL A 231 -9.62 11.19 -20.07
CA VAL A 231 -8.41 11.97 -19.80
C VAL A 231 -8.76 13.42 -19.43
N GLY A 232 -9.85 13.94 -19.98
CA GLY A 232 -10.21 15.35 -19.89
C GLY A 232 -9.52 16.19 -20.96
N PRO A 233 -9.47 17.52 -20.80
CA PRO A 233 -8.88 18.41 -21.81
C PRO A 233 -7.35 18.19 -21.96
N PRO A 234 -6.71 18.68 -23.04
CA PRO A 234 -5.31 18.38 -23.37
C PRO A 234 -4.32 18.66 -22.22
N GLU A 235 -4.56 19.69 -21.42
CA GLU A 235 -3.75 20.04 -20.25
C GLU A 235 -3.70 18.94 -19.16
N CYS A 236 -4.68 18.02 -19.15
CA CYS A 236 -4.71 16.89 -18.23
C CYS A 236 -3.89 15.68 -18.72
N ALA A 237 -3.53 15.62 -20.01
CA ALA A 237 -2.83 14.49 -20.61
C ALA A 237 -1.52 14.15 -19.90
N GLY A 238 -0.71 15.18 -19.58
CA GLY A 238 0.56 14.99 -18.88
C GLY A 238 0.37 14.42 -17.47
N LYS A 239 -0.65 14.89 -16.74
CA LYS A 239 -0.98 14.37 -15.41
C LYS A 239 -1.46 12.92 -15.48
N PHE A 240 -2.32 12.60 -16.44
CA PHE A 240 -2.85 11.26 -16.65
C PHE A 240 -1.74 10.24 -16.93
N MET A 241 -0.85 10.55 -17.88
CA MET A 241 0.26 9.66 -18.25
C MET A 241 1.26 9.41 -17.12
N ARG A 242 1.43 10.41 -16.25
CA ARG A 242 2.39 10.39 -15.14
C ARG A 242 1.74 9.96 -13.83
N GLU A 243 0.55 9.37 -13.86
CA GLU A 243 -0.07 8.82 -12.66
C GLU A 243 0.81 7.70 -12.08
N LYS A 244 1.27 7.89 -10.85
CA LYS A 244 2.24 6.99 -10.19
C LYS A 244 1.60 6.08 -9.16
N ARG A 245 0.38 6.39 -8.72
CA ARG A 245 -0.34 5.60 -7.72
C ARG A 245 -1.39 4.73 -8.37
N LEU A 246 -2.49 5.35 -8.79
CA LEU A 246 -3.75 4.69 -9.08
C LEU A 246 -4.39 5.29 -10.32
N LEU A 247 -4.58 4.48 -11.35
CA LEU A 247 -5.52 4.79 -12.42
C LEU A 247 -6.81 4.00 -12.19
N TYR A 248 -7.87 4.74 -11.84
CA TYR A 248 -9.22 4.20 -11.78
C TYR A 248 -9.92 4.40 -13.13
N LEU A 249 -10.13 3.31 -13.85
CA LEU A 249 -10.74 3.28 -15.18
C LEU A 249 -11.95 2.32 -15.24
N GLY A 250 -12.56 2.01 -14.10
CA GLY A 250 -13.67 1.08 -14.03
C GLY A 250 -14.99 1.67 -14.53
N GLY A 251 -15.78 0.86 -15.26
CA GLY A 251 -17.13 1.26 -15.70
C GLY A 251 -17.19 2.23 -16.89
N ASN A 252 -16.12 2.36 -17.67
CA ASN A 252 -15.99 3.34 -18.75
C ASN A 252 -16.31 2.78 -20.16
N GLY A 253 -16.81 1.55 -20.25
CA GLY A 253 -17.09 0.90 -21.54
C GLY A 253 -15.86 0.73 -22.42
N LEU A 254 -14.66 0.60 -21.81
CA LEU A 254 -13.41 0.44 -22.56
C LEU A 254 -13.38 -0.89 -23.31
N VAL A 255 -13.00 -0.86 -24.57
CA VAL A 255 -12.73 -2.06 -25.39
C VAL A 255 -11.23 -2.13 -25.73
N ASP A 256 -10.67 -1.00 -26.18
CA ASP A 256 -9.24 -0.82 -26.45
C ASP A 256 -8.57 -0.06 -25.30
N ILE A 257 -7.46 -0.63 -24.80
CA ILE A 257 -6.63 -0.04 -23.75
C ILE A 257 -5.20 0.28 -24.22
N SER A 258 -4.97 0.26 -25.54
CA SER A 258 -3.68 0.66 -26.14
C SER A 258 -3.18 2.06 -25.71
N PRO A 259 -4.02 3.06 -25.36
CA PRO A 259 -3.52 4.33 -24.83
C PRO A 259 -2.74 4.21 -23.51
N LEU A 260 -2.94 3.13 -22.74
CA LEU A 260 -2.22 2.88 -21.50
C LEU A 260 -0.75 2.50 -21.69
N LEU A 261 -0.32 2.21 -22.93
CA LEU A 261 1.07 1.86 -23.24
C LEU A 261 2.08 2.92 -22.75
N MET A 262 1.62 4.17 -22.68
CA MET A 262 2.42 5.32 -22.25
C MET A 262 2.38 5.54 -20.73
N CYS A 263 1.48 4.89 -19.99
CA CYS A 263 1.25 5.05 -18.54
C CYS A 263 2.12 4.08 -17.72
N THR A 264 3.43 4.15 -17.89
CA THR A 264 4.38 3.12 -17.40
C THR A 264 4.64 3.15 -15.88
N GLU A 265 4.24 4.21 -15.19
CA GLU A 265 4.55 4.45 -13.78
C GLU A 265 3.44 4.04 -12.81
N VAL A 266 2.29 3.59 -13.30
CA VAL A 266 1.13 3.26 -12.46
C VAL A 266 1.41 2.03 -11.60
N ARG A 267 1.02 2.07 -10.32
CA ARG A 267 1.17 0.95 -9.37
C ARG A 267 -0.10 0.14 -9.21
N GLU A 268 -1.25 0.79 -9.29
CA GLU A 268 -2.57 0.18 -9.18
C GLU A 268 -3.44 0.59 -10.36
N LEU A 269 -3.95 -0.41 -11.08
CA LEU A 269 -4.80 -0.21 -12.25
C LEU A 269 -6.13 -0.92 -12.05
N ILE A 270 -7.22 -0.15 -12.02
CA ILE A 270 -8.58 -0.65 -11.91
C ILE A 270 -9.24 -0.53 -13.28
N LEU A 271 -9.42 -1.66 -13.97
CA LEU A 271 -10.09 -1.76 -15.27
C LEU A 271 -11.46 -2.49 -15.16
N SER A 272 -11.96 -2.67 -13.94
CA SER A 272 -13.17 -3.45 -13.66
C SER A 272 -14.43 -2.87 -14.32
N GLY A 273 -15.30 -3.73 -14.86
CA GLY A 273 -16.60 -3.32 -15.42
C GLY A 273 -16.49 -2.63 -16.78
N ASN A 274 -15.56 -3.07 -17.63
CA ASN A 274 -15.43 -2.61 -19.00
C ASN A 274 -15.76 -3.76 -19.99
N GLU A 275 -15.48 -3.57 -21.27
CA GLU A 275 -15.72 -4.53 -22.35
C GLU A 275 -14.40 -5.07 -22.94
N ILE A 276 -13.34 -5.10 -22.13
CA ILE A 276 -11.97 -5.42 -22.53
C ILE A 276 -11.84 -6.92 -22.82
N GLN A 277 -11.34 -7.27 -24.00
CA GLN A 277 -11.08 -8.65 -24.41
C GLN A 277 -9.58 -8.96 -24.52
N ASP A 278 -8.79 -7.95 -24.93
CA ASP A 278 -7.36 -8.00 -25.15
C ASP A 278 -6.66 -7.04 -24.18
N LEU A 279 -5.51 -7.45 -23.65
CA LEU A 279 -4.73 -6.66 -22.69
C LEU A 279 -3.56 -5.90 -23.34
N ALA A 280 -3.53 -5.81 -24.67
CA ALA A 280 -2.58 -4.99 -25.41
C ALA A 280 -2.68 -3.52 -24.97
N GLY A 281 -1.54 -2.95 -24.56
CA GLY A 281 -1.44 -1.67 -23.87
C GLY A 281 -0.86 -1.78 -22.46
N LEU A 282 -0.86 -2.96 -21.84
CA LEU A 282 -0.32 -3.17 -20.49
C LEU A 282 1.17 -3.58 -20.48
N GLU A 283 1.78 -3.80 -21.64
CA GLU A 283 3.11 -4.42 -21.76
C GLU A 283 4.25 -3.54 -21.23
N GLN A 284 4.05 -2.25 -21.05
CA GLN A 284 5.10 -1.35 -20.55
C GLN A 284 4.90 -0.95 -19.08
N MET A 285 3.85 -1.46 -18.43
CA MET A 285 3.50 -1.13 -17.04
C MET A 285 4.34 -1.95 -16.05
N ASN A 286 5.66 -1.96 -16.21
CA ASN A 286 6.59 -2.77 -15.42
C ASN A 286 6.52 -2.48 -13.92
N ALA A 287 6.05 -1.29 -13.53
CA ALA A 287 5.90 -0.92 -12.15
C ALA A 287 4.58 -1.37 -11.50
N LEU A 288 3.65 -1.93 -12.29
CA LEU A 288 2.32 -2.31 -11.83
C LEU A 288 2.39 -3.41 -10.77
N LYS A 289 1.72 -3.18 -9.64
CA LYS A 289 1.61 -4.13 -8.53
C LYS A 289 0.23 -4.70 -8.36
N LYS A 290 -0.81 -3.96 -8.72
CA LYS A 290 -2.19 -4.39 -8.57
C LYS A 290 -2.96 -4.18 -9.86
N LEU A 291 -3.63 -5.23 -10.32
CA LEU A 291 -4.43 -5.21 -11.55
C LEU A 291 -5.81 -5.82 -11.30
N TYR A 292 -6.86 -5.03 -11.49
CA TYR A 292 -8.24 -5.48 -11.33
C TYR A 292 -8.96 -5.47 -12.68
N LEU A 293 -9.32 -6.65 -13.17
CA LEU A 293 -9.98 -6.90 -14.46
C LEU A 293 -11.43 -7.38 -14.30
N VAL A 294 -12.03 -7.17 -13.12
CA VAL A 294 -13.33 -7.74 -12.75
C VAL A 294 -14.40 -7.41 -13.77
N ASN A 295 -15.27 -8.35 -14.13
CA ASN A 295 -16.35 -8.13 -15.09
C ASN A 295 -15.85 -7.61 -16.46
N ASN A 296 -14.80 -8.22 -17.02
CA ASN A 296 -14.38 -8.00 -18.40
C ASN A 296 -14.33 -9.32 -19.18
N PRO A 297 -14.65 -9.34 -20.48
CA PRO A 297 -14.58 -10.54 -21.32
C PRO A 297 -13.15 -11.00 -21.70
N VAL A 298 -12.12 -10.72 -20.88
CA VAL A 298 -10.71 -11.10 -21.10
C VAL A 298 -10.54 -12.62 -21.15
N GLN A 299 -9.76 -13.10 -22.12
CA GLN A 299 -9.49 -14.53 -22.35
C GLN A 299 -8.00 -14.88 -22.33
N ASP A 300 -7.13 -13.90 -22.53
CA ASP A 300 -5.68 -14.09 -22.60
C ASP A 300 -4.96 -13.12 -21.64
N LEU A 301 -4.01 -13.66 -20.87
CA LEU A 301 -3.18 -12.91 -19.93
C LEU A 301 -1.73 -12.77 -20.43
N THR A 302 -1.42 -13.24 -21.64
CA THR A 302 -0.08 -13.15 -22.24
C THR A 302 0.54 -11.75 -22.14
N PRO A 303 -0.21 -10.63 -22.38
CA PRO A 303 0.35 -9.29 -22.30
C PRO A 303 0.82 -8.84 -20.90
N VAL A 304 0.51 -9.59 -19.83
CA VAL A 304 0.87 -9.22 -18.45
C VAL A 304 1.82 -10.21 -17.77
N LEU A 305 2.30 -11.25 -18.49
CA LEU A 305 3.13 -12.31 -17.92
C LEU A 305 4.51 -11.83 -17.43
N HIS A 306 5.05 -10.79 -18.05
CA HIS A 306 6.37 -10.23 -17.77
C HIS A 306 6.34 -9.14 -16.69
N LEU A 307 5.18 -8.81 -16.13
CA LEU A 307 5.05 -7.79 -15.07
C LEU A 307 5.59 -8.34 -13.74
N GLN A 308 6.91 -8.25 -13.56
CA GLN A 308 7.67 -8.87 -12.46
C GLN A 308 7.33 -8.34 -11.05
N HIS A 309 6.61 -7.23 -10.97
CA HIS A 309 6.22 -6.62 -9.70
C HIS A 309 4.73 -6.79 -9.39
N LEU A 310 3.97 -7.52 -10.21
CA LEU A 310 2.53 -7.71 -10.02
C LEU A 310 2.27 -8.64 -8.84
N GLN A 311 1.71 -8.09 -7.75
CA GLN A 311 1.48 -8.79 -6.49
C GLN A 311 0.02 -9.15 -6.25
N GLU A 312 -0.91 -8.40 -6.84
CA GLU A 312 -2.34 -8.59 -6.65
C GLU A 312 -3.05 -8.54 -7.99
N MET A 313 -3.88 -9.55 -8.24
CA MET A 313 -4.70 -9.61 -9.44
C MET A 313 -6.10 -10.13 -9.11
N SER A 314 -7.13 -9.47 -9.63
CA SER A 314 -8.48 -10.03 -9.70
C SER A 314 -8.90 -10.19 -11.15
N ILE A 315 -9.22 -11.42 -11.51
CA ILE A 315 -9.82 -11.79 -12.80
C ILE A 315 -11.26 -12.30 -12.60
N LYS A 316 -11.92 -11.85 -11.53
CA LYS A 316 -13.29 -12.25 -11.21
C LYS A 316 -14.23 -11.98 -12.37
N ASN A 317 -15.08 -12.95 -12.68
CA ASN A 317 -16.06 -12.85 -13.77
C ASN A 317 -15.42 -12.43 -15.11
N THR A 318 -14.30 -13.08 -15.45
CA THR A 318 -13.67 -13.01 -16.77
C THR A 318 -13.82 -14.34 -17.51
N LYS A 319 -13.38 -14.42 -18.77
CA LYS A 319 -13.42 -15.63 -19.59
C LYS A 319 -12.14 -16.47 -19.51
N ILE A 320 -11.24 -16.16 -18.57
CA ILE A 320 -10.05 -16.99 -18.29
C ILE A 320 -10.50 -18.39 -17.83
N ASN A 321 -9.84 -19.41 -18.38
CA ASN A 321 -10.20 -20.82 -18.15
C ASN A 321 -9.02 -21.71 -17.70
N THR A 322 -7.82 -21.13 -17.55
CA THR A 322 -6.62 -21.86 -17.13
C THR A 322 -5.75 -21.01 -16.20
N LEU A 323 -5.01 -21.68 -15.31
CA LEU A 323 -4.03 -21.06 -14.41
C LEU A 323 -2.63 -20.96 -15.02
N SER A 324 -2.38 -21.57 -16.20
CA SER A 324 -1.03 -21.71 -16.78
C SER A 324 -0.27 -20.39 -16.90
N ALA A 325 -0.92 -19.36 -17.44
CA ALA A 325 -0.36 -18.01 -17.52
C ALA A 325 -0.06 -17.41 -16.14
N LEU A 326 -0.97 -17.55 -15.17
CA LEU A 326 -0.86 -16.92 -13.86
C LEU A 326 0.30 -17.47 -13.02
N VAL A 327 0.66 -18.74 -13.18
CA VAL A 327 1.76 -19.37 -12.44
C VAL A 327 3.12 -18.76 -12.79
N GLU A 328 3.28 -18.23 -14.00
CA GLU A 328 4.53 -17.60 -14.45
C GLU A 328 4.78 -16.24 -13.76
N ILE A 329 3.74 -15.61 -13.20
CA ILE A 329 3.83 -14.35 -12.46
C ILE A 329 4.32 -14.63 -11.02
N SER A 330 5.62 -14.86 -10.89
CA SER A 330 6.26 -15.29 -9.63
C SER A 330 6.06 -14.33 -8.44
N SER A 331 5.77 -13.05 -8.70
CA SER A 331 5.51 -12.03 -7.69
C SER A 331 4.09 -12.08 -7.08
N LEU A 332 3.17 -12.85 -7.65
CA LEU A 332 1.76 -12.83 -7.28
C LEU A 332 1.53 -13.39 -5.87
N LYS A 333 0.93 -12.56 -5.01
CA LYS A 333 0.61 -12.85 -3.60
C LYS A 333 -0.89 -12.95 -3.34
N LYS A 334 -1.70 -12.18 -4.06
CA LYS A 334 -3.16 -12.19 -3.92
C LYS A 334 -3.81 -12.43 -5.27
N LEU A 335 -4.71 -13.40 -5.32
CA LEU A 335 -5.39 -13.78 -6.54
C LEU A 335 -6.88 -14.03 -6.27
N ASP A 336 -7.72 -13.41 -7.09
CA ASP A 336 -9.14 -13.71 -7.17
C ASP A 336 -9.48 -14.29 -8.53
N ILE A 337 -9.87 -15.57 -8.53
CA ILE A 337 -10.32 -16.32 -9.71
C ILE A 337 -11.81 -16.71 -9.61
N SER A 338 -12.57 -16.07 -8.73
CA SER A 338 -13.99 -16.37 -8.54
C SER A 338 -14.81 -16.10 -9.81
N HIS A 339 -15.82 -16.94 -10.05
CA HIS A 339 -16.68 -16.84 -11.24
C HIS A 339 -15.93 -16.82 -12.58
N THR A 340 -14.78 -17.49 -12.66
CA THR A 340 -14.08 -17.77 -13.93
C THR A 340 -14.51 -19.13 -14.48
N SER A 341 -14.02 -19.48 -15.68
CA SER A 341 -14.24 -20.82 -16.26
C SER A 341 -13.12 -21.81 -15.91
N ILE A 342 -12.28 -21.50 -14.92
CA ILE A 342 -11.15 -22.34 -14.50
C ILE A 342 -11.69 -23.56 -13.75
N GLN A 343 -11.43 -24.76 -14.30
CA GLN A 343 -11.84 -26.02 -13.68
C GLN A 343 -10.69 -26.75 -12.99
N ASP A 344 -9.49 -26.72 -13.58
CA ASP A 344 -8.30 -27.41 -13.05
C ASP A 344 -7.49 -26.49 -12.13
N PHE A 345 -7.47 -26.83 -10.84
CA PHE A 345 -6.72 -26.11 -9.80
C PHE A 345 -5.36 -26.76 -9.48
N SER A 346 -4.95 -27.82 -10.20
CA SER A 346 -3.71 -28.57 -9.93
C SER A 346 -2.46 -27.68 -9.90
N LEU A 347 -2.47 -26.60 -10.69
CA LEU A 347 -1.40 -25.62 -10.79
C LEU A 347 -1.32 -24.62 -9.62
N LEU A 348 -2.33 -24.52 -8.74
CA LEU A 348 -2.26 -23.63 -7.58
C LEU A 348 -1.06 -23.92 -6.67
N SER A 349 -0.68 -25.19 -6.56
CA SER A 349 0.50 -25.63 -5.80
C SER A 349 1.84 -25.15 -6.36
N LYS A 350 1.86 -24.55 -7.57
CA LYS A 350 3.07 -24.04 -8.23
C LYS A 350 3.35 -22.57 -7.94
N PHE A 351 2.38 -21.82 -7.41
CA PHE A 351 2.61 -20.44 -7.01
C PHE A 351 3.56 -20.39 -5.82
N GLN A 352 4.66 -19.64 -5.95
CA GLN A 352 5.70 -19.59 -4.91
C GLN A 352 5.30 -18.71 -3.71
N ASN A 353 4.54 -17.65 -3.98
CA ASN A 353 4.28 -16.57 -3.03
C ASN A 353 2.78 -16.31 -2.78
N LEU A 354 1.88 -17.19 -3.24
CA LEU A 354 0.43 -16.96 -3.12
C LEU A 354 -0.02 -17.05 -1.65
N GLU A 355 -0.41 -15.92 -1.07
CA GLU A 355 -0.83 -15.80 0.34
C GLU A 355 -2.34 -15.63 0.48
N SER A 356 -3.02 -15.06 -0.51
CA SER A 356 -4.46 -14.82 -0.50
C SER A 356 -5.11 -15.38 -1.75
N LEU A 357 -6.15 -16.18 -1.57
CA LEU A 357 -6.91 -16.77 -2.68
C LEU A 357 -8.41 -16.61 -2.47
N THR A 358 -9.06 -16.06 -3.49
CA THR A 358 -10.52 -15.96 -3.59
C THR A 358 -11.01 -16.84 -4.73
N VAL A 359 -11.90 -17.78 -4.42
CA VAL A 359 -12.32 -18.87 -5.33
C VAL A 359 -13.78 -19.24 -5.14
N HIS A 360 -14.40 -19.74 -6.21
CA HIS A 360 -15.62 -20.53 -6.11
C HIS A 360 -15.25 -22.01 -6.25
N ILE A 361 -15.88 -22.90 -5.47
CA ILE A 361 -15.57 -24.33 -5.43
C ILE A 361 -16.77 -25.12 -5.94
N SER A 362 -16.57 -25.82 -7.06
CA SER A 362 -17.62 -26.59 -7.75
C SER A 362 -17.50 -28.11 -7.56
N ASN A 363 -16.36 -28.60 -7.04
CA ASN A 363 -16.10 -30.01 -6.79
C ASN A 363 -15.01 -30.23 -5.72
N CYS A 364 -14.82 -31.49 -5.30
CA CYS A 364 -13.85 -31.82 -4.27
C CYS A 364 -12.40 -31.79 -4.77
N GLU A 365 -12.12 -32.09 -6.04
CA GLU A 365 -10.77 -32.02 -6.62
C GLU A 365 -10.13 -30.63 -6.48
N GLN A 366 -10.94 -29.58 -6.62
CA GLN A 366 -10.51 -28.20 -6.40
C GLN A 366 -10.08 -27.95 -4.95
N LEU A 367 -10.81 -28.47 -3.96
CA LEU A 367 -10.40 -28.39 -2.55
C LEU A 367 -9.12 -29.17 -2.27
N TYR A 368 -9.00 -30.39 -2.82
CA TYR A 368 -7.78 -31.18 -2.70
C TYR A 368 -6.57 -30.43 -3.28
N ALA A 369 -6.73 -29.72 -4.40
CA ALA A 369 -5.67 -28.91 -4.98
C ALA A 369 -5.31 -27.71 -4.10
N ILE A 370 -6.29 -26.96 -3.58
CA ILE A 370 -6.07 -25.83 -2.66
C ILE A 370 -5.35 -26.29 -1.40
N SER A 371 -5.67 -27.47 -0.87
CA SER A 371 -5.05 -28.02 0.35
C SER A 371 -3.52 -28.23 0.24
N LYS A 372 -2.96 -28.15 -0.97
CA LYS A 372 -1.51 -28.28 -1.26
C LYS A 372 -0.80 -26.92 -1.38
N VAL A 373 -1.49 -25.81 -1.18
CA VAL A 373 -0.90 -24.47 -1.28
C VAL A 373 -0.43 -24.00 0.10
N ASP A 374 0.77 -24.45 0.49
CA ASP A 374 1.33 -24.25 1.85
C ASP A 374 1.67 -22.80 2.21
N SER A 375 1.60 -21.87 1.24
CA SER A 375 1.83 -20.44 1.42
C SER A 375 0.57 -19.67 1.85
N LEU A 376 -0.62 -20.24 1.71
CA LEU A 376 -1.88 -19.52 1.96
C LEU A 376 -2.02 -19.08 3.42
N LYS A 377 -2.34 -17.79 3.58
CA LYS A 377 -2.69 -17.11 4.83
C LYS A 377 -4.15 -16.68 4.86
N TYR A 378 -4.73 -16.39 3.70
CA TYR A 378 -6.12 -15.95 3.57
C TYR A 378 -6.81 -16.76 2.48
N LEU A 379 -7.97 -17.33 2.79
CA LEU A 379 -8.76 -18.12 1.85
C LEU A 379 -10.22 -17.70 1.92
N TYR A 380 -10.77 -17.32 0.77
CA TYR A 380 -12.17 -16.92 0.62
C TYR A 380 -12.87 -17.81 -0.40
N ILE A 381 -13.94 -18.49 0.03
CA ILE A 381 -14.69 -19.46 -0.75
C ILE A 381 -16.13 -18.94 -0.99
N LEU A 382 -16.45 -18.54 -2.23
CA LEU A 382 -17.77 -18.00 -2.65
C LEU A 382 -18.76 -19.09 -3.07
N GLY A 383 -18.88 -20.14 -2.27
CA GLY A 383 -19.75 -21.27 -2.55
C GLY A 383 -19.00 -22.60 -2.57
N LEU A 384 -19.71 -23.62 -2.10
CA LEU A 384 -19.28 -25.01 -2.04
C LEU A 384 -20.35 -25.88 -2.70
N GLU A 385 -20.07 -26.36 -3.91
CA GLU A 385 -20.95 -27.28 -4.63
C GLU A 385 -20.31 -28.67 -4.74
N ASN A 386 -21.11 -29.73 -4.64
CA ASN A 386 -20.65 -31.12 -4.78
C ASN A 386 -19.49 -31.50 -3.84
N VAL A 387 -19.46 -30.93 -2.64
CA VAL A 387 -18.45 -31.19 -1.61
C VAL A 387 -19.11 -31.84 -0.40
N SER A 388 -18.55 -32.96 0.08
CA SER A 388 -18.99 -33.60 1.32
C SER A 388 -18.26 -33.04 2.55
N GLU A 389 -18.77 -33.36 3.75
CA GLU A 389 -18.07 -33.02 5.00
C GLU A 389 -16.68 -33.65 5.12
N LEU A 390 -16.47 -34.81 4.48
CA LEU A 390 -15.18 -35.50 4.47
C LEU A 390 -14.18 -34.79 3.55
N ASP A 391 -14.65 -34.25 2.44
CA ASP A 391 -13.81 -33.48 1.51
C ASP A 391 -13.29 -32.20 2.15
N LEU A 392 -14.11 -31.52 2.98
CA LEU A 392 -13.68 -30.32 3.70
C LEU A 392 -12.52 -30.57 4.67
N LEU A 393 -12.33 -31.81 5.16
CA LEU A 393 -11.24 -32.14 6.10
C LEU A 393 -9.85 -31.81 5.54
N VAL A 394 -9.68 -31.74 4.22
CA VAL A 394 -8.40 -31.39 3.59
C VAL A 394 -7.92 -29.99 3.95
N LEU A 395 -8.83 -29.08 4.30
CA LEU A 395 -8.48 -27.71 4.70
C LEU A 395 -7.65 -27.68 5.99
N GLN A 396 -7.65 -28.76 6.79
CA GLN A 396 -6.77 -28.89 7.95
C GLN A 396 -5.28 -28.88 7.58
N ASN A 397 -4.93 -29.14 6.31
CA ASN A 397 -3.56 -29.15 5.82
C ASN A 397 -2.97 -27.73 5.67
N LEU A 398 -3.80 -26.69 5.59
CA LEU A 398 -3.37 -25.31 5.45
C LEU A 398 -2.86 -24.73 6.78
N LYS A 399 -1.63 -25.12 7.16
CA LYS A 399 -1.03 -24.81 8.48
C LYS A 399 -0.63 -23.35 8.69
N LYS A 400 -0.60 -22.54 7.62
CA LYS A 400 -0.30 -21.10 7.69
C LYS A 400 -1.54 -20.23 7.59
N LEU A 401 -2.74 -20.82 7.43
CA LEU A 401 -3.97 -20.08 7.23
C LEU A 401 -4.31 -19.26 8.49
N ILE A 402 -4.45 -17.95 8.32
CA ILE A 402 -4.77 -16.98 9.37
C ILE A 402 -6.26 -16.66 9.35
N SER A 403 -6.83 -16.48 8.16
CA SER A 403 -8.25 -16.19 7.97
C SER A 403 -8.87 -17.13 6.96
N ILE A 404 -10.09 -17.59 7.24
CA ILE A 404 -10.92 -18.30 6.28
C ILE A 404 -12.32 -17.68 6.24
N GLU A 405 -12.82 -17.47 5.04
CA GLU A 405 -14.17 -16.99 4.79
C GLU A 405 -14.95 -17.97 3.91
N PHE A 406 -16.18 -18.25 4.32
CA PHE A 406 -17.15 -18.96 3.50
C PHE A 406 -18.30 -18.03 3.20
N GLU A 407 -18.62 -17.88 1.92
CA GLU A 407 -19.80 -17.18 1.45
C GLU A 407 -20.75 -18.13 0.74
N ASN A 408 -22.06 -17.85 0.84
CA ASN A 408 -23.10 -18.48 0.02
C ASN A 408 -23.02 -20.02 0.03
N SER A 409 -22.78 -20.60 1.21
CA SER A 409 -22.50 -22.02 1.38
C SER A 409 -23.43 -22.69 2.37
N THR A 410 -23.63 -24.00 2.23
CA THR A 410 -24.26 -24.83 3.27
C THR A 410 -23.24 -25.84 3.77
N ILE A 411 -22.88 -25.74 5.05
CA ILE A 411 -21.83 -26.53 5.68
C ILE A 411 -22.47 -27.39 6.77
N PHE A 412 -22.27 -28.71 6.72
CA PHE A 412 -22.81 -29.58 7.76
C PHE A 412 -22.07 -29.37 9.08
N ASN A 413 -20.74 -29.40 9.07
CA ASN A 413 -19.92 -29.16 10.25
C ASN A 413 -18.58 -28.49 9.90
N LEU A 414 -17.95 -27.85 10.89
CA LEU A 414 -16.65 -27.18 10.75
C LEU A 414 -15.48 -28.00 11.34
N ASN A 415 -15.59 -29.33 11.42
CA ASN A 415 -14.56 -30.18 12.03
C ASN A 415 -13.20 -30.07 11.34
N CYS A 416 -13.18 -29.71 10.05
CA CYS A 416 -11.96 -29.43 9.30
C CYS A 416 -11.08 -28.33 9.93
N LEU A 417 -11.67 -27.43 10.73
CA LEU A 417 -10.96 -26.31 11.37
C LEU A 417 -10.55 -26.61 12.82
N GLN A 418 -11.08 -27.67 13.44
CA GLN A 418 -10.96 -27.94 14.89
C GLN A 418 -9.50 -27.99 15.38
N HIS A 419 -8.61 -28.59 14.59
CA HIS A 419 -7.19 -28.78 14.93
C HIS A 419 -6.26 -27.72 14.34
N ASN A 420 -6.80 -26.71 13.65
CA ASN A 420 -6.00 -25.64 13.09
C ASN A 420 -5.59 -24.65 14.21
N SER A 421 -4.28 -24.48 14.39
CA SER A 421 -3.70 -23.59 15.40
C SER A 421 -3.25 -22.23 14.84
N SER A 422 -3.31 -22.02 13.53
CA SER A 422 -2.92 -20.76 12.88
C SER A 422 -4.11 -19.84 12.64
N ILE A 423 -5.30 -20.39 12.37
CA ILE A 423 -6.51 -19.60 12.08
C ILE A 423 -6.83 -18.74 13.31
N ARG A 424 -7.07 -17.47 13.04
CA ARG A 424 -7.44 -16.42 13.98
C ARG A 424 -8.84 -15.91 13.67
N ASN A 425 -9.18 -15.80 12.39
CA ASN A 425 -10.40 -15.12 11.98
C ASN A 425 -11.22 -16.09 11.12
N ILE A 426 -12.51 -16.20 11.41
CA ILE A 426 -13.47 -16.93 10.59
C ILE A 426 -14.61 -15.97 10.27
N LYS A 427 -14.93 -15.84 8.99
CA LYS A 427 -16.10 -15.11 8.52
C LYS A 427 -17.04 -16.03 7.77
N LEU A 428 -18.33 -15.92 8.06
CA LEU A 428 -19.39 -16.64 7.38
C LEU A 428 -20.37 -15.60 6.83
N THR A 429 -20.47 -15.53 5.51
CA THR A 429 -21.35 -14.60 4.79
C THR A 429 -22.45 -15.40 4.09
N ASP A 430 -23.74 -15.11 4.34
CA ASP A 430 -24.88 -15.82 3.73
C ASP A 430 -24.74 -17.36 3.78
N THR A 431 -24.14 -17.86 4.86
CA THR A 431 -23.73 -19.26 4.99
C THR A 431 -24.49 -19.94 6.13
N LYS A 432 -24.97 -21.16 5.86
CA LYS A 432 -25.69 -21.98 6.84
C LYS A 432 -24.78 -23.07 7.37
N VAL A 433 -24.55 -23.10 8.68
CA VAL A 433 -23.76 -24.13 9.36
C VAL A 433 -24.66 -24.92 10.32
N LYS A 434 -24.69 -26.25 10.21
CA LYS A 434 -25.49 -27.06 11.15
C LYS A 434 -24.77 -27.30 12.48
N ASP A 435 -23.46 -27.57 12.42
CA ASP A 435 -22.67 -27.86 13.62
C ASP A 435 -21.35 -27.07 13.68
N ALA A 436 -21.29 -26.10 14.59
CA ALA A 436 -20.10 -25.29 14.88
C ALA A 436 -19.35 -25.73 16.15
N SER A 437 -19.62 -26.91 16.72
CA SER A 437 -18.97 -27.40 17.94
C SER A 437 -17.44 -27.44 17.84
N ALA A 438 -16.91 -27.57 16.62
CA ALA A 438 -15.48 -27.49 16.33
C ALA A 438 -14.87 -26.13 16.73
N LEU A 439 -15.60 -25.02 16.53
CA LEU A 439 -15.13 -23.66 16.82
C LEU A 439 -14.92 -23.45 18.33
N GLY A 440 -15.79 -24.03 19.16
CA GLY A 440 -15.64 -24.04 20.62
C GLY A 440 -14.37 -24.74 21.12
N LYS A 441 -13.73 -25.59 20.29
CA LYS A 441 -12.51 -26.35 20.64
C LYS A 441 -11.24 -25.77 20.04
N MET A 442 -11.34 -24.78 19.14
CA MET A 442 -10.18 -24.17 18.51
C MET A 442 -9.36 -23.41 19.56
N LYS A 443 -8.03 -23.59 19.51
CA LYS A 443 -7.10 -22.88 20.41
C LYS A 443 -6.69 -21.50 19.88
N GLY A 444 -6.89 -21.27 18.59
CA GLY A 444 -6.37 -20.11 17.88
C GLY A 444 -7.40 -19.04 17.52
N LEU A 445 -8.69 -19.39 17.49
CA LEU A 445 -9.76 -18.52 17.01
C LEU A 445 -9.85 -17.26 17.89
N LYS A 446 -9.69 -16.08 17.29
CA LYS A 446 -9.78 -14.76 17.93
C LYS A 446 -11.04 -14.01 17.53
N GLU A 447 -11.50 -14.17 16.30
CA GLU A 447 -12.64 -13.43 15.77
C GLU A 447 -13.56 -14.34 14.95
N LEU A 448 -14.86 -14.22 15.20
CA LEU A 448 -15.91 -14.86 14.42
C LEU A 448 -16.90 -13.78 13.96
N GLU A 449 -17.05 -13.62 12.65
CA GLU A 449 -18.01 -12.72 12.03
C GLU A 449 -19.09 -13.52 11.29
N LEU A 450 -20.36 -13.24 11.59
CA LEU A 450 -21.54 -13.83 10.95
C LEU A 450 -22.33 -12.71 10.24
N ASP A 451 -22.28 -12.66 8.92
CA ASP A 451 -23.00 -11.70 8.09
C ASP A 451 -24.06 -12.43 7.26
N GLY A 452 -25.34 -12.28 7.59
CA GLY A 452 -26.41 -13.09 6.97
C GLY A 452 -26.29 -14.62 7.21
N ALA A 453 -25.34 -15.06 8.04
CA ALA A 453 -25.08 -16.47 8.31
C ALA A 453 -25.88 -17.01 9.51
N THR A 454 -26.21 -18.30 9.47
CA THR A 454 -26.90 -19.00 10.56
C THR A 454 -26.09 -20.21 11.02
N ILE A 455 -26.03 -20.41 12.33
CA ILE A 455 -25.45 -21.60 12.94
C ILE A 455 -26.52 -22.26 13.82
N ASP A 456 -26.92 -23.50 13.53
CA ASP A 456 -28.03 -24.16 14.23
C ASP A 456 -27.75 -24.35 15.73
N ASN A 457 -26.49 -24.60 16.09
CA ASN A 457 -26.02 -24.79 17.47
C ASN A 457 -25.01 -23.71 17.90
N LEU A 458 -25.32 -22.44 17.62
CA LEU A 458 -24.43 -21.30 17.84
C LEU A 458 -23.90 -21.23 19.28
N GLU A 459 -24.68 -21.61 20.29
CA GLU A 459 -24.29 -21.61 21.70
C GLU A 459 -23.02 -22.44 21.99
N THR A 460 -22.70 -23.41 21.13
CA THR A 460 -21.48 -24.23 21.28
C THR A 460 -20.19 -23.43 21.15
N ILE A 461 -20.22 -22.24 20.54
CA ILE A 461 -19.04 -21.37 20.45
C ILE A 461 -18.64 -20.80 21.82
N CYS A 462 -19.57 -20.77 22.79
CA CYS A 462 -19.29 -20.29 24.14
C CYS A 462 -18.24 -21.14 24.87
N CYS A 463 -18.01 -22.38 24.43
CA CYS A 463 -16.91 -23.20 24.91
C CYS A 463 -15.52 -22.75 24.43
N SER A 464 -15.43 -21.80 23.50
CA SER A 464 -14.15 -21.29 22.99
C SER A 464 -13.42 -20.50 24.07
N HIS A 465 -12.21 -20.94 24.38
CA HIS A 465 -11.33 -20.24 25.33
C HIS A 465 -10.51 -19.12 24.67
N SER A 466 -10.46 -19.08 23.33
CA SER A 466 -9.60 -18.16 22.58
C SER A 466 -10.35 -17.00 21.93
N LEU A 467 -11.65 -17.15 21.62
CA LEU A 467 -12.45 -16.17 20.88
C LEU A 467 -12.50 -14.83 21.61
N LYS A 468 -12.09 -13.72 21.00
CA LYS A 468 -12.10 -12.41 21.67
C LYS A 468 -13.21 -11.51 21.17
N ILE A 469 -13.51 -11.59 19.88
CA ILE A 469 -14.44 -10.70 19.19
C ILE A 469 -15.50 -11.58 18.53
N PHE A 470 -16.76 -11.23 18.72
CA PHE A 470 -17.88 -11.79 17.98
C PHE A 470 -18.66 -10.66 17.33
N THR A 471 -18.84 -10.77 16.01
CA THR A 471 -19.66 -9.86 15.22
C THR A 471 -20.79 -10.67 14.60
N GLY A 472 -22.04 -10.25 14.81
CA GLY A 472 -23.20 -10.92 14.27
C GLY A 472 -24.45 -10.05 14.35
N SER A 473 -25.62 -10.62 14.10
CA SER A 473 -26.89 -9.91 14.27
C SER A 473 -27.19 -9.64 15.75
N PHE A 474 -28.11 -8.70 16.01
CA PHE A 474 -28.56 -8.43 17.38
C PHE A 474 -29.11 -9.69 18.07
N GLU A 475 -29.87 -10.53 17.36
CA GLU A 475 -30.42 -11.79 17.91
C GLU A 475 -29.30 -12.74 18.37
N GLN A 476 -28.25 -12.90 17.56
CA GLN A 476 -27.10 -13.74 17.88
C GLN A 476 -26.32 -13.17 19.07
N PHE A 477 -26.08 -11.87 19.09
CA PHE A 477 -25.51 -11.17 20.25
C PHE A 477 -26.35 -11.43 21.51
N TYR A 478 -27.67 -11.22 21.43
CA TYR A 478 -28.57 -11.33 22.57
C TYR A 478 -28.58 -12.75 23.17
N MET A 479 -28.50 -13.77 22.31
CA MET A 479 -28.38 -15.17 22.72
C MET A 479 -27.05 -15.47 23.43
N LEU A 480 -25.96 -14.80 23.04
CA LEU A 480 -24.60 -15.13 23.48
C LEU A 480 -24.07 -14.26 24.63
N LYS A 481 -24.56 -13.03 24.80
CA LYS A 481 -23.99 -12.00 25.69
C LYS A 481 -23.80 -12.41 27.16
N GLY A 482 -24.56 -13.39 27.64
CA GLY A 482 -24.49 -13.92 29.02
C GLY A 482 -23.95 -15.34 29.12
N SER A 483 -23.56 -15.94 28.00
CA SER A 483 -23.24 -17.38 27.90
C SER A 483 -21.74 -17.67 27.98
N PHE A 484 -20.89 -16.64 27.85
CA PHE A 484 -19.44 -16.75 28.04
C PHE A 484 -19.06 -16.57 29.51
N ASP A 485 -18.08 -17.35 29.97
CA ASP A 485 -17.49 -17.26 31.31
C ASP A 485 -16.45 -16.12 31.46
N ARG A 486 -16.30 -15.32 30.40
CA ARG A 486 -15.28 -14.26 30.25
C ARG A 486 -15.79 -13.16 29.33
N LYS A 487 -15.15 -11.99 29.36
CA LYS A 487 -15.50 -10.86 28.50
C LYS A 487 -15.21 -11.19 27.02
N ILE A 488 -16.20 -10.92 26.17
CA ILE A 488 -16.14 -10.97 24.71
C ILE A 488 -16.47 -9.58 24.21
N ASP A 489 -15.77 -9.14 23.17
CA ASP A 489 -16.05 -7.90 22.48
C ASP A 489 -17.20 -8.11 21.48
N PHE A 490 -18.30 -7.39 21.73
CA PHE A 490 -19.50 -7.30 20.88
C PHE A 490 -19.71 -5.86 20.35
N SER A 491 -18.65 -5.06 20.25
CA SER A 491 -18.71 -3.65 19.85
C SER A 491 -19.15 -3.42 18.40
N LYS A 492 -19.29 -4.49 17.61
CA LYS A 492 -19.81 -4.45 16.24
C LYS A 492 -21.01 -5.38 16.11
N ILE A 493 -22.11 -4.85 15.59
CA ILE A 493 -23.32 -5.59 15.23
C ILE A 493 -23.56 -5.42 13.73
N ILE A 494 -24.00 -6.48 13.08
CA ILE A 494 -24.39 -6.50 11.66
C ILE A 494 -25.91 -6.43 11.55
N GLY A 495 -26.39 -5.63 10.61
CA GLY A 495 -27.82 -5.41 10.37
C GLY A 495 -28.41 -4.25 11.16
N GLU A 496 -29.71 -4.04 11.00
CA GLU A 496 -30.44 -2.97 11.67
C GLU A 496 -30.84 -3.37 13.09
N MET A 497 -30.85 -2.38 13.99
CA MET A 497 -31.41 -2.48 15.32
C MET A 497 -32.54 -1.46 15.47
N ASN A 498 -33.58 -1.80 16.21
CA ASN A 498 -34.54 -0.81 16.69
C ASN A 498 -33.97 -0.03 17.90
N GLU A 499 -34.72 0.95 18.41
CA GLU A 499 -34.24 1.80 19.52
C GLU A 499 -34.05 1.02 20.83
N GLU A 500 -34.92 0.06 21.12
CA GLU A 500 -34.83 -0.77 22.34
C GLU A 500 -33.61 -1.71 22.28
N GLU A 501 -33.38 -2.33 21.13
CA GLU A 501 -32.22 -3.18 20.88
C GLU A 501 -30.91 -2.40 21.01
N ARG A 502 -30.85 -1.18 20.46
CA ARG A 502 -29.69 -0.30 20.60
C ARG A 502 -29.39 0.02 22.05
N GLU A 503 -30.39 0.32 22.86
CA GLU A 503 -30.21 0.61 24.28
C GLU A 503 -29.66 -0.61 25.03
N ILE A 504 -30.22 -1.80 24.79
CA ILE A 504 -29.76 -3.06 25.39
C ILE A 504 -28.30 -3.34 25.04
N TRP A 505 -27.94 -3.16 23.77
CA TRP A 505 -26.59 -3.39 23.28
C TRP A 505 -25.60 -2.37 23.85
N TYR A 506 -25.96 -1.08 23.84
CA TYR A 506 -25.12 0.00 24.36
C TYR A 506 -24.80 -0.18 25.84
N GLN A 507 -25.78 -0.57 26.66
CA GLN A 507 -25.56 -0.89 28.07
C GLN A 507 -24.53 -2.01 28.25
N HIS A 508 -24.61 -3.08 27.45
CA HIS A 508 -23.66 -4.19 27.54
C HIS A 508 -22.23 -3.81 27.12
N VAL A 509 -22.08 -2.99 26.08
CA VAL A 509 -20.74 -2.60 25.57
C VAL A 509 -20.03 -1.64 26.52
N MET A 510 -20.80 -0.84 27.28
CA MET A 510 -20.26 0.12 28.25
C MET A 510 -19.87 -0.50 29.60
N ASP A 511 -20.42 -1.66 29.95
CA ASP A 511 -20.04 -2.48 31.12
C ASP A 511 -18.79 -3.35 30.81
#